data_AF-A0AAD7K3U0-F1
#
_entry.id   AF-A0AAD7K3U0-F1
#
_cell.length_a   1.000
_cell.length_b   1.000
_cell.length_c   1.000
_cell.angle_alpha   90.00
_cell.angle_beta   90.00
_cell.angle_gamma   90.00
#
_symmetry.space_group_name_H-M   'P 1'
#
loop_
_entity.id
_entity.type
_entity.pdbx_description
1 polymer ?
#
loop_
_entity_poly.entity_id
_entity_poly.type
_entity_poly.pdbx_seq_one_letter_code
_entity_poly.pdbx_strand_id
1 'polypeptide(L)'
;RTVSTGGGAHPVNDYSDKLFGMKHGELTQQQKDTVQTARVHDYTWRNDTSPGIMACFATGLTPCLKTVKTDAAATAIAPCSSCRLLSTTKAFKNAIRRDSPDSSNLKFVPHVNRNAHAGMLYANFHGLKELISEARHI
;
A
#
# COMPACT_ATOMS: atom_id res chain seq x y z
N ARG A 1 5.79 -2.74 -9.74
CA ARG A 1 5.37 -2.89 -8.33
C ARG A 1 3.94 -2.39 -8.17
N THR A 2 3.12 -3.06 -7.39
CA THR A 2 1.74 -2.63 -7.09
C THR A 2 1.75 -1.24 -6.43
N VAL A 3 0.85 -0.37 -6.86
CA VAL A 3 0.63 1.00 -6.33
C VAL A 3 -0.06 0.99 -4.95
N SER A 4 0.23 -0.01 -4.12
CA SER A 4 -0.31 -0.07 -2.76
C SER A 4 0.28 1.05 -1.92
N THR A 5 -0.58 1.72 -1.15
CA THR A 5 -0.22 2.80 -0.24
C THR A 5 0.47 2.31 1.04
N GLY A 6 0.49 1.00 1.29
CA GLY A 6 1.15 0.40 2.46
C GLY A 6 0.86 -1.09 2.61
N GLY A 7 1.02 -1.62 3.82
CA GLY A 7 0.65 -2.99 4.13
C GLY A 7 0.93 -3.43 5.56
N GLY A 8 0.81 -4.75 5.78
CA GLY A 8 1.15 -5.39 7.06
C GLY A 8 0.03 -5.44 8.09
N ALA A 9 -1.19 -5.06 7.72
CA ALA A 9 -2.38 -5.32 8.51
C ALA A 9 -2.78 -6.81 8.49
N HIS A 10 -3.67 -7.16 9.41
CA HIS A 10 -4.26 -8.50 9.50
C HIS A 10 -5.07 -8.88 8.26
N PRO A 11 -5.37 -10.18 8.07
CA PRO A 11 -6.30 -10.64 7.04
C PRO A 11 -7.65 -9.93 7.11
N VAL A 12 -8.27 -9.68 5.96
CA VAL A 12 -9.56 -8.99 5.85
C VAL A 12 -10.70 -9.70 6.60
N ASN A 13 -10.60 -11.03 6.73
CA ASN A 13 -11.58 -11.84 7.43
C ASN A 13 -11.59 -11.54 8.93
N ASP A 14 -10.43 -11.31 9.55
CA ASP A 14 -10.31 -10.96 10.97
C ASP A 14 -11.08 -9.66 11.27
N TYR A 15 -10.99 -8.66 10.39
CA TYR A 15 -11.76 -7.41 10.52
C TYR A 15 -13.26 -7.61 10.29
N SER A 16 -13.63 -8.46 9.35
CA SER A 16 -15.04 -8.74 9.03
C SER A 16 -15.73 -9.41 10.21
N ASP A 17 -15.06 -10.39 10.81
CA ASP A 17 -15.50 -11.07 12.03
C ASP A 17 -15.51 -10.12 13.23
N LYS A 18 -14.44 -9.36 13.46
CA LYS A 18 -14.34 -8.43 14.60
C LYS A 18 -15.37 -7.29 14.57
N LEU A 19 -15.67 -6.74 13.39
CA LEU A 19 -16.57 -5.58 13.26
C LEU A 19 -18.04 -5.97 13.09
N PHE A 20 -18.31 -7.11 12.43
CA PHE A 20 -19.66 -7.48 12.01
C PHE A 20 -20.06 -8.92 12.37
N GLY A 21 -19.12 -9.77 12.83
CA GLY A 21 -19.39 -11.19 13.14
C GLY A 21 -19.77 -12.03 11.92
N MET A 22 -19.38 -11.60 10.72
CA MET A 22 -19.79 -12.21 9.44
C MET A 22 -18.59 -12.47 8.54
N LYS A 23 -18.72 -13.43 7.62
CA LYS A 23 -17.68 -13.65 6.61
C LYS A 23 -17.62 -12.46 5.66
N HIS A 24 -16.42 -12.11 5.20
CA HIS A 24 -16.25 -10.96 4.30
C HIS A 24 -17.13 -11.01 3.04
N GLY A 25 -17.39 -12.22 2.51
CA GLY A 25 -18.25 -12.43 1.35
C GLY A 25 -19.72 -12.04 1.57
N GLU A 26 -20.21 -12.13 2.81
CA GLU A 26 -21.60 -11.89 3.21
C GLU A 26 -21.88 -10.41 3.52
N LEU A 27 -20.83 -9.59 3.59
CA LEU A 27 -20.93 -8.16 3.88
C LEU A 27 -21.50 -7.37 2.69
N THR A 28 -22.31 -6.36 3.00
CA THR A 28 -22.71 -5.32 2.05
C THR A 28 -21.49 -4.51 1.59
N GLN A 29 -21.63 -3.76 0.49
CA GLN A 29 -20.51 -2.93 0.00
C GLN A 29 -20.06 -1.91 1.06
N GLN A 30 -20.99 -1.25 1.75
CA GLN A 30 -20.69 -0.28 2.80
C GLN A 30 -19.93 -0.91 3.99
N GLN A 31 -20.29 -2.14 4.37
CA GLN A 31 -19.56 -2.88 5.41
C GLN A 31 -18.17 -3.27 4.93
N LYS A 32 -18.01 -3.70 3.67
CA LYS A 32 -16.71 -3.99 3.06
C LYS A 32 -15.80 -2.76 3.03
N ASP A 33 -16.36 -1.59 2.73
CA ASP A 33 -15.63 -0.32 2.74
C ASP A 33 -15.17 0.05 4.16
N THR A 34 -16.02 -0.20 5.17
CA THR A 34 -15.69 -0.01 6.59
C THR A 34 -14.58 -0.96 7.03
N VAL A 35 -14.68 -2.24 6.69
CA VAL A 35 -13.64 -3.25 6.92
C VAL A 35 -12.31 -2.82 6.29
N GLN A 36 -12.35 -2.38 5.03
CA GLN A 36 -11.14 -1.98 4.32
C GLN A 36 -10.51 -0.72 4.94
N THR A 37 -11.34 0.22 5.41
CA THR A 37 -10.86 1.42 6.13
C THR A 37 -10.16 1.03 7.43
N ALA A 38 -10.79 0.19 8.26
CA ALA A 38 -10.19 -0.31 9.49
C ALA A 38 -8.87 -1.04 9.23
N ARG A 39 -8.82 -1.86 8.17
CA ARG A 39 -7.62 -2.58 7.77
C ARG A 39 -6.48 -1.64 7.33
N VAL A 40 -6.78 -0.54 6.65
CA VAL A 40 -5.76 0.45 6.26
C VAL A 40 -5.19 1.17 7.50
N HIS A 41 -6.01 1.45 8.50
CA HIS A 41 -5.53 2.04 9.77
C HIS A 41 -4.54 1.15 10.52
N ASP A 42 -4.64 -0.16 10.33
CA ASP A 42 -3.75 -1.16 10.95
C ASP A 42 -2.49 -1.48 10.12
N TYR A 43 -2.21 -0.72 9.06
CA TYR A 43 -0.96 -0.87 8.32
C TYR A 43 0.25 -0.63 9.22
N THR A 44 1.23 -1.51 9.11
CA THR A 44 2.51 -1.40 9.83
C THR A 44 3.59 -0.69 9.01
N TRP A 45 3.34 -0.48 7.71
CA TRP A 45 4.10 0.46 6.91
C TRP A 45 3.23 1.19 5.90
N ARG A 46 3.68 2.39 5.53
CA ARG A 46 3.18 3.15 4.39
C ARG A 46 4.26 3.33 3.33
N ASN A 47 3.84 3.32 2.06
CA ASN A 47 4.67 3.65 0.92
C ASN A 47 4.40 5.09 0.53
N ASP A 48 5.46 5.89 0.40
CA ASP A 48 5.38 7.27 -0.06
C ASP A 48 6.15 7.41 -1.38
N THR A 49 5.43 7.83 -2.41
CA THR A 49 5.93 8.01 -3.77
C THR A 49 5.71 9.44 -4.25
N SER A 50 5.59 10.39 -3.33
CA SER A 50 5.47 11.82 -3.65
C SER A 50 6.75 12.31 -4.34
N PRO A 51 6.72 13.38 -5.17
CA PRO A 51 7.93 13.91 -5.79
C PRO A 51 9.04 14.18 -4.77
N GLY A 52 10.24 13.63 -5.03
CA GLY A 52 11.38 13.71 -4.10
C GLY A 52 11.36 12.71 -2.93
N ILE A 53 10.30 11.91 -2.80
CA ILE A 53 10.16 10.87 -1.78
C ILE A 53 9.90 9.52 -2.46
N MET A 54 10.83 8.59 -2.30
CA MET A 54 10.68 7.20 -2.73
C MET A 54 11.06 6.29 -1.57
N ALA A 55 10.16 6.18 -0.59
CA ALA A 55 10.48 5.56 0.69
C ALA A 55 9.31 4.79 1.30
N CYS A 56 9.65 3.82 2.15
CA CYS A 56 8.71 3.13 3.03
C CYS A 56 8.96 3.60 4.47
N PHE A 57 7.88 3.91 5.19
CA PHE A 57 7.97 4.33 6.60
C PHE A 57 7.21 3.37 7.49
N ALA A 58 7.80 3.02 8.63
CA ALA A 58 7.09 2.29 9.68
C ALA A 58 5.93 3.11 10.24
N THR A 59 4.79 2.45 10.45
CA THR A 59 3.54 3.00 11.00
C THR A 59 3.00 2.07 12.10
N GLY A 60 1.91 2.46 12.75
CA GLY A 60 1.28 1.66 13.79
C GLY A 60 2.03 1.73 15.13
N LEU A 61 2.24 0.57 15.77
CA LEU A 61 2.78 0.46 17.13
C LEU A 61 4.20 1.01 17.31
N THR A 62 5.04 0.89 16.28
CA THR A 62 6.42 1.41 16.28
C THR A 62 6.61 2.34 15.09
N PRO A 63 6.11 3.58 15.16
CA PRO A 63 6.16 4.49 14.02
C PRO A 63 7.58 4.99 13.75
N CYS A 64 7.82 5.42 12.51
CA CYS A 64 9.06 6.08 12.11
C CYS A 64 9.39 7.26 13.04
N LEU A 65 10.66 7.35 13.49
CA LEU A 65 11.12 8.42 14.38
C LEU A 65 11.24 9.79 13.71
N LYS A 66 11.16 9.84 12.37
CA LYS A 66 11.30 11.02 11.50
C LYS A 66 12.71 11.63 11.48
N THR A 67 13.32 11.80 12.64
CA THR A 67 14.69 12.31 12.80
C THR A 67 15.53 11.30 13.57
N VAL A 68 16.81 11.22 13.20
CA VAL A 68 17.80 10.38 13.89
C VAL A 68 19.07 11.20 14.07
N LYS A 69 19.71 11.05 15.23
CA LYS A 69 21.05 11.61 15.44
C LYS A 69 22.05 10.71 14.71
N THR A 70 22.89 11.31 13.89
CA THR A 70 23.97 10.63 13.17
C THR A 70 25.28 11.36 13.45
N ASP A 71 26.39 10.63 13.36
CA ASP A 71 27.72 11.25 13.33
C ASP A 71 27.85 12.11 12.05
N ALA A 72 28.47 13.27 12.18
CA ALA A 72 28.78 14.14 11.05
C ALA A 72 29.75 13.48 10.06
N ALA A 73 30.58 12.54 10.52
CA ALA A 73 31.49 11.76 9.69
C ALA A 73 30.84 10.54 9.01
N ALA A 74 29.55 10.27 9.25
CA ALA A 74 28.89 9.09 8.69
C ALA A 74 28.76 9.21 7.16
N THR A 75 29.30 8.23 6.44
CA THR A 75 29.22 8.15 4.97
C THR A 75 27.86 7.65 4.46
N ALA A 76 27.06 7.02 5.33
CA ALA A 76 25.71 6.58 5.02
C ALA A 76 24.78 6.71 6.23
N ILE A 77 23.60 7.29 6.02
CA ILE A 77 22.59 7.43 7.07
C ILE A 77 21.70 6.18 7.06
N ALA A 78 21.73 5.42 8.15
CA ALA A 78 20.85 4.27 8.32
C ALA A 78 19.39 4.71 8.60
N PRO A 79 18.38 3.88 8.24
CA PRO A 79 17.01 4.11 8.67
C PRO A 79 16.91 4.16 10.20
N CYS A 80 15.91 4.88 10.72
CA CYS A 80 15.61 4.86 12.16
C CYS A 80 15.34 3.45 12.69
N SER A 81 15.50 3.25 13.99
CA SER A 81 15.32 1.94 14.64
C SER A 81 13.97 1.29 14.31
N SER A 82 12.88 2.07 14.29
CA SER A 82 11.54 1.58 13.90
C SER A 82 11.48 1.07 12.46
N CYS A 83 11.99 1.86 11.50
CA CYS A 83 12.01 1.45 10.09
C CYS A 83 12.99 0.28 9.84
N ARG A 84 14.08 0.22 10.62
CA ARG A 84 15.00 -0.91 10.61
C ARG A 84 14.34 -2.17 11.17
N LEU A 85 13.54 -2.06 12.23
CA LEU A 85 12.78 -3.18 12.78
C LEU A 85 11.76 -3.69 11.74
N LEU A 86 11.02 -2.79 11.09
CA LEU A 86 10.10 -3.14 10.01
C LEU A 86 10.78 -3.99 8.92
N SER A 87 11.99 -3.62 8.49
CA SER A 87 12.72 -4.33 7.44
C SER A 87 13.09 -5.77 7.83
N THR A 88 13.10 -6.08 9.13
CA THR A 88 13.33 -7.44 9.62
C THR A 88 12.08 -8.32 9.64
N THR A 89 10.88 -7.72 9.61
CA THR A 89 9.61 -8.46 9.71
C THR A 89 9.39 -9.37 8.50
N LYS A 90 8.83 -10.57 8.74
CA LYS A 90 8.54 -11.55 7.69
C LYS A 90 7.56 -11.00 6.65
N ALA A 91 6.53 -10.28 7.11
CA ALA A 91 5.52 -9.68 6.24
C ALA A 91 6.15 -8.67 5.28
N PHE A 92 7.00 -7.76 5.77
CA PHE A 92 7.67 -6.78 4.94
C PHE A 92 8.66 -7.43 3.97
N LYS A 93 9.48 -8.39 4.44
CA LYS A 93 10.40 -9.16 3.59
C LYS A 93 9.67 -9.87 2.44
N ASN A 94 8.54 -10.49 2.71
CA ASN A 94 7.73 -11.14 1.68
C ASN A 94 7.17 -10.13 0.68
N ALA A 95 6.74 -8.95 1.15
CA ALA A 95 6.23 -7.90 0.27
C ALA A 95 7.31 -7.36 -0.68
N ILE A 96 8.53 -7.10 -0.20
CA ILE A 96 9.61 -6.53 -1.02
C ILE A 96 10.26 -7.55 -1.96
N ARG A 97 10.17 -8.84 -1.64
CA ARG A 97 10.68 -9.96 -2.47
C ARG A 97 9.73 -10.34 -3.61
N ARG A 98 8.51 -9.79 -3.64
CA ARG A 98 7.55 -10.10 -4.68
C ARG A 98 7.94 -9.40 -5.98
N ASP A 99 8.16 -10.18 -7.02
CA ASP A 99 8.48 -9.64 -8.35
C ASP A 99 7.33 -8.81 -8.91
N SER A 100 7.68 -7.85 -9.76
CA SER A 100 6.65 -7.14 -10.51
C SER A 100 5.99 -8.13 -11.47
N PRO A 101 4.66 -8.16 -11.56
CA PRO A 101 3.98 -9.00 -12.54
C PRO A 101 4.40 -8.58 -13.94
N ASP A 102 4.53 -9.55 -14.84
CA ASP A 102 4.69 -9.28 -16.27
C ASP A 102 3.53 -8.42 -16.76
N SER A 103 3.82 -7.53 -17.71
CA SER A 103 2.87 -6.63 -18.36
C SER A 103 1.64 -7.37 -18.88
N SER A 104 1.83 -8.56 -19.46
CA SER A 104 0.77 -9.46 -19.94
C SER A 104 -0.22 -9.89 -18.84
N ASN A 105 0.25 -9.91 -17.59
CA ASN A 105 -0.48 -10.36 -16.41
C ASN A 105 -1.06 -9.21 -15.58
N LEU A 106 -0.81 -7.95 -15.94
CA LEU A 106 -1.33 -6.79 -15.22
C LEU A 106 -2.88 -6.78 -15.17
N LYS A 107 -3.54 -7.34 -16.19
CA LYS A 107 -5.00 -7.49 -16.23
C LYS A 107 -5.58 -8.34 -15.09
N PHE A 108 -4.78 -9.23 -14.51
CA PHE A 108 -5.19 -10.13 -13.42
C PHE A 108 -4.89 -9.59 -12.02
N VAL A 109 -4.24 -8.42 -11.90
CA VAL A 109 -3.98 -7.80 -10.59
C VAL A 109 -5.32 -7.49 -9.92
N PRO A 110 -5.61 -7.93 -8.68
CA PRO A 110 -6.89 -7.64 -8.03
C PRO A 110 -7.18 -6.14 -7.96
N HIS A 111 -8.43 -5.73 -8.20
CA HIS A 111 -8.83 -4.31 -8.21
C HIS A 111 -8.44 -3.55 -6.93
N VAL A 112 -8.52 -4.23 -5.77
CA VAL A 112 -8.13 -3.69 -4.45
C VAL A 112 -6.64 -3.32 -4.36
N ASN A 113 -5.80 -3.87 -5.24
CA ASN A 113 -4.37 -3.58 -5.30
C ASN A 113 -4.03 -2.58 -6.43
N ARG A 114 -5.03 -2.08 -7.16
CA ARG A 114 -4.89 -1.06 -8.20
C ARG A 114 -5.22 0.30 -7.59
N ASN A 115 -4.40 1.32 -7.87
CA ASN A 115 -4.75 2.69 -7.55
C ASN A 115 -5.39 3.34 -8.79
N ALA A 116 -6.69 3.11 -8.97
CA ALA A 116 -7.43 3.59 -10.13
C ALA A 116 -7.42 5.13 -10.24
N HIS A 117 -7.44 5.83 -9.10
CA HIS A 117 -7.40 7.28 -9.06
C HIS A 117 -6.07 7.82 -9.58
N ALA A 118 -4.94 7.27 -9.14
CA ALA A 118 -3.62 7.63 -9.65
C ALA A 118 -3.49 7.37 -11.16
N GLY A 119 -4.04 6.24 -11.65
CA GLY A 119 -4.07 5.93 -13.09
C GLY A 119 -4.87 6.96 -13.90
N MET A 120 -6.03 7.39 -13.40
CA MET A 120 -6.84 8.42 -14.05
C MET A 120 -6.18 9.80 -14.02
N LEU A 121 -5.54 10.17 -12.90
CA LEU A 121 -4.76 11.41 -12.81
C LEU A 121 -3.63 11.44 -13.84
N TYR A 122 -2.87 10.36 -13.93
CA TYR A 122 -1.82 10.20 -14.94
C TYR A 122 -2.39 10.36 -16.36
N ALA A 123 -3.51 9.69 -16.65
CA ALA A 123 -4.16 9.80 -17.95
C ALA A 123 -4.59 11.23 -18.28
N ASN A 124 -5.09 11.99 -17.29
CA ASN A 124 -5.46 13.38 -17.48
C ASN A 124 -4.25 14.26 -17.83
N PHE A 125 -3.13 14.11 -17.10
CA PHE A 125 -1.92 14.90 -17.36
C PHE A 125 -1.26 14.61 -18.70
N HIS A 126 -1.47 13.41 -19.24
CA HIS A 126 -0.90 12.98 -20.52
C HIS A 126 -1.89 13.02 -21.70
N GLY A 127 -3.08 13.60 -21.52
CA GLY A 127 -4.09 13.71 -22.59
C GLY A 127 -4.70 12.36 -23.01
N LEU A 128 -4.58 11.32 -22.18
CA LEU A 128 -5.07 9.96 -22.45
C LEU A 128 -6.47 9.69 -21.89
N LYS A 129 -7.09 10.68 -21.24
CA LYS A 129 -8.39 10.53 -20.56
C LYS A 129 -9.49 10.02 -21.50
N GLU A 130 -9.60 10.63 -22.67
CA GLU A 130 -10.64 10.31 -23.66
C GLU A 130 -10.44 8.90 -24.22
N LEU A 131 -9.21 8.56 -24.61
CA LEU A 131 -8.83 7.22 -25.07
C LEU A 131 -9.16 6.11 -24.05
N ILE A 132 -8.89 6.34 -22.77
CA ILE A 132 -9.20 5.38 -21.71
C ILE A 132 -10.71 5.27 -21.47
N SER A 133 -11.45 6.37 -21.63
CA SER A 133 -12.90 6.38 -21.44
C SER A 133 -13.60 5.61 -22.57
N GLU A 134 -13.20 5.83 -23.82
CA GLU A 134 -13.70 5.09 -24.99
C GLU A 134 -13.43 3.59 -24.87
N ALA A 135 -12.22 3.20 -24.49
CA ALA A 135 -11.84 1.80 -24.31
C ALA A 135 -12.59 1.06 -23.19
N ARG A 136 -13.30 1.77 -22.29
CA ARG A 136 -14.15 1.16 -21.25
C ARG A 136 -15.58 0.87 -21.73
N HIS A 137 -15.98 1.42 -22.87
CA HIS A 137 -17.33 1.27 -23.45
C HIS A 137 -17.41 0.23 -24.57
N ILE A 138 -16.30 -0.46 -24.84
CA ILE A 138 -16.18 -1.62 -25.74
C ILE A 138 -15.99 -2.87 -24.88
#